data_AF-A0A377RNJ9-F1
#
_entry.id   AF-A0A377RNJ9-F1
#
_cell.length_a   1.000
_cell.length_b   1.000
_cell.length_c   1.000
_cell.angle_alpha   90.00
_cell.angle_beta   90.00
_cell.angle_gamma   90.00
#
_symmetry.space_group_name_H-M   'P 1'
#
loop_
_entity.id
_entity.type
_entity.pdbx_description
1 polymer ?
#
loop_
_entity_poly.entity_id
_entity_poly.type
_entity_poly.pdbx_seq_one_letter_code
_entity_poly.pdbx_strand_id
1 'polypeptide(L)'
;MQDQLFFEGLRALAEAAFPKHCACCGREFATADDFILQTQSMRQNVSGLKQSFDDNNVAIVEVYRNCLCGSTLMDFFSDRRDTSEASLQRRQLFERLLPPLMEKGMERAAAREYLLHVVRGQLP
;
A
#
# COMPACT_ATOMS: atom_id res chain seq x y z
N MET A 1 -5.41 15.71 -3.89
CA MET A 1 -5.90 14.59 -4.73
C MET A 1 -4.79 13.63 -5.13
N GLN A 2 -3.54 14.07 -5.36
CA GLN A 2 -2.40 13.17 -5.62
C GLN A 2 -2.02 12.31 -4.42
N ASP A 3 -1.97 12.88 -3.21
CA ASP A 3 -1.57 12.17 -1.99
C ASP A 3 -2.39 10.90 -1.71
N GLN A 4 -3.71 10.92 -1.94
CA GLN A 4 -4.60 9.79 -1.64
C GLN A 4 -4.27 8.54 -2.49
N LEU A 5 -3.92 8.71 -3.77
CA LEU A 5 -3.48 7.63 -4.66
C LEU A 5 -2.11 7.05 -4.24
N PHE A 6 -1.24 7.86 -3.61
CA PHE A 6 0.07 7.40 -3.13
C PHE A 6 0.00 6.57 -1.85
N PHE A 7 -1.08 6.72 -1.07
CA PHE A 7 -1.33 5.90 0.11
C PHE A 7 -2.29 4.74 -0.17
N GLU A 8 -2.83 4.61 -1.39
CA GLU A 8 -3.66 3.47 -1.79
C GLU A 8 -2.88 2.16 -1.65
N GLY A 9 -3.34 1.30 -0.74
CA GLY A 9 -2.75 0.00 -0.50
C GLY A 9 -1.78 -0.07 0.67
N LEU A 10 -1.51 1.03 1.38
CA LEU A 10 -0.86 0.94 2.68
C LEU A 10 -1.84 0.37 3.70
N ARG A 11 -1.48 -0.75 4.31
CA ARG A 11 -2.18 -1.24 5.50
C ARG A 11 -1.31 -0.95 6.71
N ALA A 12 -1.90 -0.36 7.76
CA ALA A 12 -1.22 -0.19 9.04
C ALA A 12 -0.62 -1.55 9.46
N LEU A 13 0.67 -1.57 9.80
CA LEU A 13 1.35 -2.80 10.22
C LEU A 13 0.78 -3.32 11.53
N ALA A 14 0.31 -2.41 12.39
CA ALA A 14 -0.45 -2.72 13.57
C ALA A 14 -1.76 -1.92 13.52
N GLU A 15 -2.88 -2.57 13.21
CA GLU A 15 -4.21 -1.98 13.45
C GLU A 15 -4.38 -1.59 14.93
N ALA A 16 -3.63 -2.23 15.84
CA ALA A 16 -3.51 -1.89 17.26
C ALA A 16 -2.73 -0.60 17.57
N ALA A 17 -2.09 0.03 16.57
CA ALA A 17 -1.44 1.35 16.74
C ALA A 17 -2.46 2.50 16.77
N PHE A 18 -3.73 2.21 16.48
CA PHE A 18 -4.84 3.14 16.55
C PHE A 18 -5.78 2.77 17.71
N PRO A 19 -6.37 3.76 18.42
CA PRO A 19 -6.30 5.20 18.13
C PRO A 19 -4.94 5.82 18.47
N LYS A 20 -4.53 6.80 17.67
CA LYS A 20 -3.27 7.53 17.84
C LYS A 20 -3.54 8.95 18.28
N HIS A 21 -2.71 9.49 19.16
CA HIS A 21 -2.83 10.87 19.62
C HIS A 21 -1.63 11.71 19.21
N CYS A 22 -1.89 12.95 18.78
CA CYS A 22 -0.85 13.94 18.63
C CYS A 22 -0.32 14.34 20.01
N ALA A 23 0.96 14.07 20.29
CA ALA A 23 1.59 14.42 21.57
C ALA A 23 1.61 15.93 21.88
N CYS A 24 1.42 16.79 20.86
CA CYS A 24 1.42 18.25 21.01
C CYS A 24 0.03 18.84 21.29
N CYS A 25 -1.01 18.41 20.55
CA CYS A 25 -2.35 19.00 20.68
C CYS A 25 -3.44 18.02 21.16
N GLY A 26 -3.08 16.76 21.40
CA GLY A 26 -4.01 15.73 21.89
C GLY A 26 -5.01 15.21 20.86
N ARG A 27 -4.98 15.70 19.61
CA ARG A 27 -5.88 15.23 18.54
C ARG A 27 -5.77 13.71 18.38
N GLU A 28 -6.91 13.04 18.42
CA GLU A 28 -7.03 11.62 18.17
C GLU A 28 -7.24 11.35 16.67
N PHE A 29 -6.62 10.28 16.19
CA PHE A 29 -6.84 9.69 14.89
C PHE A 29 -7.31 8.26 15.12
N ALA A 30 -8.56 7.96 14.80
CA ALA A 30 -9.20 6.70 15.19
C ALA A 30 -8.73 5.50 14.34
N THR A 31 -8.34 5.77 13.09
CA THR A 31 -7.86 4.77 12.14
C THR A 31 -6.69 5.33 11.32
N ALA A 32 -6.04 4.45 10.56
CA ALA A 32 -5.00 4.86 9.63
C ALA A 32 -5.52 5.81 8.54
N ASP A 33 -6.71 5.56 8.00
CA ASP A 33 -7.34 6.45 7.02
C ASP A 33 -7.62 7.82 7.63
N ASP A 34 -8.11 7.84 8.87
CA ASP A 34 -8.36 9.06 9.62
C ASP A 34 -7.07 9.87 9.85
N PHE A 35 -5.97 9.18 10.17
CA PHE A 35 -4.65 9.78 10.26
C PHE A 35 -4.19 10.40 8.94
N ILE A 36 -4.33 9.72 7.81
CA ILE A 36 -3.93 10.27 6.50
C ILE A 36 -4.80 11.48 6.13
N LEU A 37 -6.11 11.41 6.34
CA LEU A 37 -7.08 12.46 5.99
C LEU A 37 -6.96 13.71 6.86
N GLN A 38 -6.67 13.56 8.16
CA GLN A 38 -6.61 14.67 9.11
C GLN A 38 -5.19 15.25 9.32
N THR A 39 -4.20 14.79 8.55
CA THR A 39 -2.83 15.31 8.60
C THR A 39 -2.37 15.82 7.24
N GLN A 40 -1.32 16.63 7.24
CA GLN A 40 -0.75 17.25 6.05
C GLN A 40 0.63 16.67 5.71
N SER A 41 0.99 16.71 4.45
CA SER A 41 2.32 16.30 3.99
C SER A 41 3.39 17.23 4.57
N MET A 42 4.56 16.69 4.94
CA MET A 42 5.59 17.47 5.65
C MET A 42 6.09 18.68 4.85
N ARG A 43 6.22 18.52 3.54
CA ARG A 43 6.66 19.55 2.59
C ARG A 43 5.94 19.34 1.26
N GLN A 44 5.82 20.42 0.48
CA GLN A 44 5.36 20.31 -0.90
C GLN A 44 6.33 19.42 -1.69
N ASN A 45 5.79 18.51 -2.51
CA ASN A 45 6.54 17.58 -3.37
C ASN A 45 7.35 16.47 -2.66
N VAL A 46 7.09 16.19 -1.38
CA VAL A 46 7.65 15.02 -0.67
C VAL A 46 6.50 14.11 -0.25
N SER A 47 6.59 12.82 -0.58
CA SER A 47 5.54 11.84 -0.29
C SER A 47 5.30 11.63 1.21
N GLY A 48 6.29 11.96 2.06
CA GLY A 48 6.27 11.61 3.48
C GLY A 48 6.50 10.12 3.73
N LEU A 49 6.87 9.35 2.71
CA LEU A 49 7.17 7.92 2.81
C LEU A 49 8.67 7.68 2.90
N LYS A 50 9.09 6.80 3.80
CA LYS A 50 10.45 6.30 3.89
C LYS A 50 10.43 4.79 4.05
N GLN A 51 11.17 4.09 3.19
CA GLN A 51 11.38 2.66 3.38
C GLN A 51 12.43 2.44 4.47
N SER A 52 12.14 1.50 5.37
CA SER A 52 13.10 0.98 6.35
C SER A 52 12.94 -0.54 6.48
N PHE A 53 13.69 -1.15 7.39
CA PHE A 53 13.65 -2.58 7.66
C PHE A 53 13.48 -2.79 9.16
N ASP A 54 12.67 -3.77 9.54
CA ASP A 54 12.55 -4.20 10.94
C ASP A 54 13.72 -5.11 11.36
N ASP A 55 13.70 -5.57 12.62
CA ASP A 55 14.74 -6.43 13.20
C ASP A 55 14.88 -7.79 12.50
N ASN A 56 13.86 -8.21 11.75
CA ASN A 56 13.85 -9.44 10.95
C ASN A 56 14.24 -9.19 9.48
N ASN A 57 14.73 -7.99 9.16
CA ASN A 57 15.07 -7.55 7.81
C ASN A 57 13.87 -7.55 6.85
N VAL A 58 12.65 -7.40 7.37
CA VAL A 58 11.43 -7.24 6.59
C VAL A 58 11.27 -5.77 6.24
N ALA A 59 11.01 -5.47 4.97
CA ALA A 59 10.78 -4.10 4.51
C ALA A 59 9.49 -3.53 5.14
N ILE A 60 9.60 -2.35 5.77
CA ILE A 60 8.49 -1.58 6.32
C ILE A 60 8.48 -0.18 5.70
N VAL A 61 7.32 0.47 5.74
CA VAL A 61 7.13 1.83 5.23
C VAL A 61 6.81 2.76 6.40
N GLU A 62 7.71 3.69 6.69
CA GLU A 62 7.48 4.79 7.61
C GLU A 62 6.72 5.91 6.90
N VAL A 63 5.63 6.38 7.51
CA VAL A 63 4.80 7.48 7.02
C VAL A 63 4.90 8.65 7.97
N TYR A 64 5.45 9.76 7.49
CA TYR A 64 5.64 11.00 8.23
C TYR A 64 4.67 12.07 7.73
N ARG A 65 3.87 12.61 8.64
CA ARG A 65 2.87 13.65 8.34
C ARG A 65 2.81 14.69 9.45
N ASN A 66 2.43 15.90 9.12
CA ASN A 66 2.24 16.99 10.08
C ASN A 66 0.78 17.02 10.55
N CYS A 67 0.58 17.04 11.86
CA CYS A 67 -0.69 17.44 12.43
C CYS A 67 -1.00 18.89 12.05
N LEU A 68 -2.29 19.25 11.99
CA LEU A 68 -2.70 20.64 11.76
C LEU A 68 -2.17 21.65 12.80
N CYS A 69 -1.72 21.18 13.96
CA CYS A 69 -1.04 22.00 14.97
C CYS A 69 0.44 22.27 14.65
N GLY A 70 0.99 21.70 13.58
CA GLY A 70 2.37 21.86 13.13
C GLY A 70 3.36 20.80 13.63
N SER A 71 2.95 19.90 14.54
CA SER A 71 3.84 18.81 14.99
C SER A 71 3.94 17.68 13.97
N THR A 72 5.11 17.05 13.86
CA THR A 72 5.32 15.89 12.99
C THR A 72 4.97 14.59 13.71
N LEU A 73 4.21 13.75 13.03
CA LEU A 73 3.76 12.43 13.45
C LEU A 73 4.38 11.38 12.50
N MET A 74 4.66 10.19 13.02
CA MET A 74 5.20 9.07 12.25
C MET A 74 4.45 7.80 12.59
N ASP A 75 4.09 6.99 11.59
CA ASP A 75 3.58 5.63 11.77
C ASP A 75 4.23 4.62 10.83
N PHE A 76 4.09 3.33 11.14
CA PHE A 76 4.59 2.23 10.34
C PHE A 76 3.46 1.54 9.58
N PHE A 77 3.65 1.41 8.28
CA PHE A 77 2.76 0.76 7.36
C PHE A 77 3.48 -0.37 6.63
N SER A 78 2.72 -1.37 6.19
CA SER A 78 3.22 -2.46 5.36
C SER A 78 2.87 -2.15 3.93
N ASP A 79 3.82 -2.41 3.02
CA ASP A 79 3.47 -2.55 1.61
C ASP A 79 2.62 -3.84 1.49
N ARG A 80 1.38 -3.71 1.02
CA ARG A 80 0.45 -4.83 0.84
C ARG A 80 0.89 -5.78 -0.29
N ARG A 81 1.96 -5.45 -1.02
CA ARG A 81 2.58 -6.37 -1.97
C ARG A 81 3.29 -7.48 -1.19
N ASP A 82 2.66 -8.64 -1.14
CA ASP A 82 3.33 -9.90 -0.84
C ASP A 82 4.59 -10.00 -1.74
N THR A 83 5.77 -10.09 -1.13
CA THR A 83 7.08 -10.26 -1.79
C THR A 83 7.66 -11.65 -1.59
N SER A 84 6.90 -12.59 -1.02
CA SER A 84 7.30 -13.99 -0.94
C SER A 84 7.67 -14.54 -2.32
N GLU A 85 8.52 -15.56 -2.34
CA GLU A 85 8.89 -16.25 -3.57
C GLU A 85 7.65 -16.73 -4.34
N ALA A 86 6.65 -17.26 -3.63
CA ALA A 86 5.40 -17.73 -4.21
C ALA A 86 4.58 -16.61 -4.88
N SER A 87 4.54 -15.40 -4.32
CA SER A 87 3.85 -14.26 -4.96
C SER A 87 4.62 -13.70 -6.15
N LEU A 88 5.96 -13.67 -6.07
CA LEU A 88 6.82 -13.30 -7.20
C LEU A 88 6.65 -14.27 -8.38
N GLN A 89 6.68 -15.57 -8.13
CA GLN A 89 6.45 -16.60 -9.14
C GLN A 89 5.07 -16.47 -9.81
N ARG A 90 4.01 -16.20 -9.02
CA ARG A 90 2.66 -15.95 -9.55
C ARG A 90 2.60 -14.71 -10.44
N ARG A 91 3.28 -13.61 -10.07
CA ARG A 91 3.37 -12.39 -10.91
C ARG A 91 4.13 -12.65 -12.21
N GLN A 92 5.28 -13.31 -12.13
CA GLN A 92 6.07 -13.67 -13.32
C GLN A 92 5.28 -14.56 -14.28
N LEU A 93 4.53 -15.53 -13.75
CA LEU A 93 3.66 -16.37 -14.55
C LEU A 93 2.57 -15.55 -15.24
N PHE A 94 1.93 -14.62 -14.51
CA PHE A 94 0.91 -13.73 -15.05
C PHE A 94 1.46 -12.87 -16.21
N GLU A 95 2.62 -12.24 -16.01
CA GLU A 95 3.29 -11.42 -17.02
C GLU A 95 3.70 -12.23 -18.25
N ARG A 96 4.10 -13.49 -18.06
CA ARG A 96 4.46 -14.39 -19.16
C ARG A 96 3.25 -14.88 -19.97
N LEU A 97 2.10 -15.07 -19.32
CA LEU A 97 0.91 -15.64 -19.97
C LEU A 97 -0.01 -14.59 -20.61
N LEU A 98 0.07 -13.34 -20.19
CA LEU A 98 -0.78 -12.28 -20.73
C LEU A 98 -0.52 -11.99 -22.23
N PRO A 99 0.74 -11.84 -22.71
CA PRO A 99 0.99 -11.58 -24.13
C PRO A 99 0.52 -12.70 -25.06
N PRO A 100 0.78 -13.99 -24.80
CA PRO A 100 0.26 -15.07 -25.64
C PRO A 100 -1.27 -15.13 -25.73
N LEU A 101 -2.00 -14.73 -24.68
CA LEU A 101 -3.47 -14.65 -24.73
C LEU A 101 -3.93 -13.50 -25.63
N MET A 102 -3.23 -12.36 -25.57
CA MET A 102 -3.49 -11.22 -26.45
C MET A 102 -3.16 -11.55 -27.92
N GLU A 103 -2.06 -12.27 -28.18
CA GLU A 103 -1.69 -12.76 -29.52
C GLU A 103 -2.74 -13.72 -30.09
N LYS A 104 -3.43 -14.47 -29.23
CA LYS A 104 -4.57 -15.33 -29.61
C LYS A 104 -5.89 -14.57 -29.83
N GLY A 105 -5.84 -13.24 -29.81
CA GLY A 105 -6.99 -12.37 -30.10
C GLY A 105 -7.85 -12.03 -28.89
N MET A 106 -7.40 -12.33 -27.67
CA MET A 106 -8.11 -11.94 -26.47
C MET A 106 -7.82 -10.48 -26.12
N GLU A 107 -8.88 -9.70 -25.90
CA GLU A 107 -8.74 -8.33 -25.41
C GLU A 107 -8.00 -8.32 -24.07
N ARG A 108 -7.14 -7.31 -23.85
CA ARG A 108 -6.26 -7.26 -22.67
C ARG A 108 -7.02 -7.37 -21.36
N ALA A 109 -8.18 -6.73 -21.26
CA ALA A 109 -9.04 -6.79 -20.08
C ALA A 109 -9.58 -8.21 -19.84
N ALA A 110 -10.06 -8.87 -20.90
CA ALA A 110 -10.57 -10.24 -20.84
C ALA A 110 -9.45 -11.25 -20.53
N ALA A 111 -8.25 -11.08 -21.10
CA ALA A 111 -7.08 -11.91 -20.81
C ALA A 111 -6.63 -11.79 -19.36
N ARG A 112 -6.66 -10.57 -18.82
CA ARG A 112 -6.37 -10.32 -17.41
C ARG A 112 -7.40 -11.00 -16.50
N GLU A 113 -8.68 -10.86 -16.80
CA GLU A 113 -9.76 -11.49 -16.04
C GLU A 113 -9.68 -13.02 -16.08
N TYR A 114 -9.45 -13.59 -17.26
CA TYR A 114 -9.24 -15.02 -17.44
C TYR A 114 -8.07 -15.55 -16.59
N LEU A 115 -6.91 -14.87 -16.61
CA LEU A 115 -5.77 -15.26 -15.78
C LEU A 115 -6.04 -15.15 -14.28
N LEU A 116 -6.80 -14.14 -13.85
CA LEU A 116 -7.22 -14.02 -12.45
C LEU A 116 -8.13 -15.18 -12.03
N HIS A 117 -9.03 -15.60 -12.92
CA HIS A 117 -9.90 -16.77 -12.72
C HIS A 117 -9.09 -18.07 -12.59
N VAL A 118 -8.12 -18.29 -13.46
CA VAL A 118 -7.18 -19.44 -13.39
C VAL A 118 -6.45 -19.47 -12.05
N VAL A 119 -5.88 -18.34 -11.61
CA VAL A 119 -5.16 -18.24 -10.34
C VAL A 119 -6.06 -18.50 -9.13
N ARG A 120 -7.36 -18.17 -9.23
CA ARG A 120 -8.37 -18.42 -8.20
C ARG A 120 -8.92 -19.85 -8.22
N GLY A 121 -8.48 -20.70 -9.15
CA GLY A 121 -9.04 -22.03 -9.36
C GLY A 121 -10.48 -22.01 -9.90
N GLN A 122 -10.89 -20.89 -10.49
CA GLN A 122 -12.23 -20.65 -11.02
C GLN A 122 -12.14 -20.65 -12.54
N LEU A 123 -11.92 -21.81 -13.15
CA LEU A 123 -12.04 -21.93 -14.60
C LEU A 123 -13.53 -21.90 -14.99
N PRO A 124 -13.92 -21.16 -16.04
CA PRO A 124 -15.22 -21.36 -16.69
C PRO A 124 -15.30 -22.72 -17.39
#